data_AF-A0A1F7GAR1-F1
#
_entry.id   AF-A0A1F7GAR1-F1
#
_cell.length_a   1.000
_cell.length_b   1.000
_cell.length_c   1.000
_cell.angle_alpha   90.00
_cell.angle_beta   90.00
_cell.angle_gamma   90.00
#
_symmetry.space_group_name_H-M   'P 1'
#
loop_
_entity.id
_entity.type
_entity.pdbx_description
1 polymer ?
#
loop_
_entity_poly.entity_id
_entity_poly.type
_entity_poly.pdbx_seq_one_letter_code
_entity_poly.pdbx_strand_id
1 'polypeptide(L)' 'MKAKKPPTMPEIFKNPRYRGKHIILVAGKVFAANTGEGAAEILRKVRKKFPKETPEVAYLPKAHSLILWT' A
#
# COMPACT_ATOMS: atom_id res chain seq x y z
N MET A 1 -23.90 10.85 8.89
CA MET A 1 -23.13 9.85 8.10
C MET A 1 -21.78 9.67 8.77
N LYS A 2 -21.38 8.46 9.20
CA LYS A 2 -20.07 8.25 9.83
C LYS A 2 -18.96 8.45 8.79
N ALA A 3 -18.00 9.34 9.07
CA ALA A 3 -16.84 9.54 8.21
C ALA A 3 -16.09 8.19 8.05
N LYS A 4 -15.83 7.79 6.80
CA LYS A 4 -15.13 6.54 6.51
C LYS A 4 -13.68 6.69 6.98
N LYS A 5 -13.28 5.85 7.93
CA LYS A 5 -11.90 5.84 8.45
C LYS A 5 -10.91 5.59 7.31
N PRO A 6 -9.72 6.23 7.34
CA PRO A 6 -8.69 5.98 6.34
C PRO A 6 -8.27 4.49 6.40
N PRO A 7 -8.00 3.86 5.25
CA PRO A 7 -7.61 2.46 5.20
C PRO A 7 -6.26 2.25 5.89
N THR A 8 -6.16 1.19 6.68
CA THR A 8 -4.92 0.74 7.32
C THR A 8 -4.27 -0.42 6.55
N MET A 9 -2.96 -0.66 6.71
CA MET A 9 -2.29 -1.80 6.08
C MET A 9 -2.95 -3.16 6.39
N PRO A 10 -3.36 -3.47 7.63
CA PRO A 10 -4.09 -4.71 7.91
C PRO A 10 -5.43 -4.85 7.17
N GLU A 11 -6.18 -3.75 6.99
CA GLU A 11 -7.42 -3.76 6.19
C GLU A 11 -7.15 -3.96 4.70
N ILE A 12 -6.05 -3.40 4.20
CA ILE A 12 -5.57 -3.60 2.82
C ILE A 12 -5.22 -5.07 2.60
N PHE A 13 -4.53 -5.71 3.55
CA PHE A 13 -4.09 -7.09 3.42
C PHE A 13 -5.25 -8.08 3.36
N LYS A 14 -6.35 -7.77 4.06
CA LYS A 14 -7.60 -8.55 4.01
C LYS A 14 -8.36 -8.38 2.70
N ASN A 15 -8.04 -7.38 1.87
CA ASN A 15 -8.78 -7.09 0.65
C ASN A 15 -8.15 -7.80 -0.57
N PRO A 16 -8.86 -8.78 -1.20
CA PRO A 16 -8.31 -9.56 -2.32
C PRO A 16 -7.85 -8.73 -3.53
N ARG A 17 -8.39 -7.51 -3.72
CA ARG A 17 -8.05 -6.64 -4.87
C ARG A 17 -6.58 -6.21 -4.92
N TYR A 18 -5.89 -6.33 -3.78
CA TYR A 18 -4.50 -5.93 -3.61
C TYR A 18 -3.52 -7.10 -3.73
N ARG A 19 -4.01 -8.34 -3.88
CA ARG A 19 -3.14 -9.50 -4.12
C ARG A 19 -2.39 -9.37 -5.46
N GLY A 20 -1.15 -9.80 -5.45
CA GLY A 20 -0.19 -9.67 -6.54
C GLY A 20 0.35 -8.26 -6.78
N LYS A 21 0.21 -7.33 -5.83
CA LYS A 21 0.57 -5.92 -6.04
C LYS A 21 1.53 -5.40 -4.95
N HIS A 22 2.37 -4.46 -5.36
CA HIS A 22 3.10 -3.59 -4.47
C HIS A 22 2.15 -2.48 -4.02
N ILE A 23 1.98 -2.32 -2.71
CA ILE A 23 1.11 -1.36 -2.07
C ILE A 23 1.94 -0.28 -1.39
N ILE A 24 1.51 0.97 -1.56
CA ILE A 24 2.05 2.13 -0.87
C ILE A 24 0.89 2.86 -0.20
N LEU A 25 0.91 2.92 1.14
CA LEU A 25 -0.06 3.66 1.94
C LEU A 25 0.59 4.92 2.51
N VAL A 26 -0.02 6.07 2.28
CA VAL A 26 0.46 7.37 2.77
C VAL A 26 -0.70 8.33 2.94
N ALA A 27 -0.78 9.07 4.05
CA ALA A 27 -1.83 10.07 4.28
C ALA A 27 -3.25 9.55 3.99
N GLY A 28 -3.55 8.29 4.37
CA GLY A 28 -4.84 7.63 4.12
C GLY A 28 -5.14 7.29 2.65
N LYS A 29 -4.16 7.39 1.74
CA LYS A 29 -4.28 7.07 0.32
C LYS A 29 -3.48 5.82 -0.01
N VAL A 30 -4.12 4.91 -0.74
CA VAL A 30 -3.51 3.64 -1.18
C VAL A 30 -3.17 3.74 -2.66
N PHE A 31 -1.91 3.50 -2.99
CA PHE A 31 -1.42 3.34 -4.35
C PHE A 31 -0.99 1.89 -4.55
N ALA A 32 -1.15 1.37 -5.76
CA ALA A 32 -0.79 -0.01 -6.08
C ALA A 32 -0.11 -0.11 -7.44
N ALA A 33 0.89 -0.97 -7.54
CA ALA A 33 1.59 -1.31 -8.77
C ALA A 33 1.69 -2.83 -8.94
N ASN A 34 1.69 -3.31 -10.18
CA ASN A 34 1.87 -4.73 -10.48
C ASN A 34 3.35 -5.16 -10.49
N THR A 35 4.29 -4.21 -10.61
CA THR A 35 5.73 -4.47 -10.67
C THR A 35 6.50 -3.61 -9.66
N GLY A 36 7.73 -4.03 -9.35
CA GLY A 36 8.62 -3.30 -8.44
C GLY A 36 9.03 -1.93 -9.00
N GLU A 37 9.28 -1.83 -10.31
CA GLU A 37 9.62 -0.57 -10.99
C GLU A 37 8.46 0.42 -10.92
N GLY A 38 7.23 -0.04 -11.15
CA GLY A 38 6.04 0.78 -11.00
C GLY A 38 5.85 1.26 -9.57
N ALA A 39 6.15 0.39 -8.59
CA ALA A 39 6.13 0.76 -7.17
C ALA A 39 7.17 1.84 -6.85
N ALA A 40 8.40 1.69 -7.36
CA ALA A 40 9.48 2.66 -7.16
C ALA A 40 9.13 4.03 -7.75
N GLU A 41 8.52 4.06 -8.94
CA GLU A 41 8.07 5.32 -9.57
C GLU A 41 6.97 6.01 -8.74
N ILE A 42 5.96 5.24 -8.30
CA ILE A 42 4.90 5.75 -7.43
C ILE A 42 5.50 6.27 -6.12
N LEU A 43 6.39 5.52 -5.48
CA LEU A 43 7.01 5.90 -4.21
C LEU A 43 7.78 7.22 -4.34
N ARG A 44 8.51 7.41 -5.45
CA ARG A 44 9.20 8.67 -5.75
C ARG A 44 8.22 9.84 -5.87
N LYS A 45 7.09 9.66 -6.57
CA LYS A 45 6.04 10.70 -6.71
C LYS A 45 5.37 10.99 -5.37
N VAL A 46 5.08 9.95 -4.59
CA VAL A 46 4.47 10.04 -3.26
C VAL A 46 5.34 10.83 -2.29
N ARG A 47 6.65 10.54 -2.21
CA ARG A 47 7.58 11.26 -1.33
C ARG A 47 7.63 12.76 -1.63
N LYS A 48 7.55 13.14 -2.90
CA LYS A 48 7.47 14.56 -3.31
C LYS A 48 6.14 15.20 -2.92
N LYS A 49 5.04 14.45 -3.04
CA LYS A 49 3.68 14.95 -2.77
C LYS A 49 3.35 15.05 -1.28
N PHE A 50 3.92 14.17 -0.47
CA PHE A 50 3.69 14.08 0.98
C PHE A 50 5.04 14.11 1.73
N PRO A 51 5.77 15.24 1.71
CA PRO A 51 7.16 15.29 2.21
C PRO A 51 7.29 15.13 3.73
N LYS A 52 6.19 15.30 4.48
CA LYS A 52 6.15 15.17 5.95
C LYS A 52 5.64 13.81 6.43
N GLU A 53 5.18 12.97 5.51
CA GLU A 53 4.56 11.68 5.82
C GLU A 53 5.52 10.56 5.43
N THR A 54 5.54 9.51 6.24
CA THR A 54 6.33 8.32 5.92
C THR A 54 5.42 7.28 5.27
N PRO A 55 5.64 6.93 3.99
CA PRO A 55 4.83 5.93 3.32
C PRO A 55 5.13 4.53 3.86
N GLU A 56 4.08 3.77 4.18
CA GLU A 56 4.16 2.33 4.41
C GLU A 56 4.18 1.61 3.06
N VAL A 57 5.09 0.65 2.88
CA VAL A 57 5.25 -0.09 1.63
C VAL A 57 5.22 -1.58 1.91
N ALA A 58 4.44 -2.32 1.14
CA ALA A 58 4.36 -3.78 1.24
C ALA A 58 4.15 -4.40 -0.14
N TYR A 59 4.62 -5.62 -0.35
CA TYR A 59 4.19 -6.43 -1.48
C TYR A 59 3.21 -7.50 -0.99
N LEU A 60 2.05 -7.58 -1.62
CA LEU A 60 1.05 -8.60 -1.34
C LEU A 60 1.12 -9.67 -2.44
N PRO A 61 1.70 -10.85 -2.18
CA PRO A 61 1.83 -11.90 -3.20
C PRO A 61 0.48 -12.53 -3.58
N LYS A 62 0.43 -13.17 -4.75
CA LYS A 62 -0.75 -13.95 -5.20
C LYS A 62 -0.85 -15.33 -4.57
N ALA A 63 0.30 -15.96 -4.32
CA ALA A 63 0.38 -17.31 -3.79
C ALA A 63 0.03 -17.35 -2.30
N HIS A 64 -0.09 -18.55 -1.73
CA HIS A 64 -0.14 -18.77 -0.29
C HIS A 64 1.23 -18.43 0.30
N SER A 65 1.52 -17.15 0.41
CA SER A 65 2.76 -16.65 1.00
C SER A 65 2.47 -16.17 2.40
N LEU A 66 3.43 -16.43 3.29
CA LEU A 66 3.35 -15.94 4.66
C LEU A 66 3.56 -14.42 4.67
N ILE A 67 2.53 -13.68 5.09
CA ILE A 67 2.69 -12.28 5.50
C ILE A 67 3.09 -12.31 6.97
N LEU A 68 4.37 -12.05 7.25
CA LEU A 68 4.86 -11.88 8.62
C LEU A 68 4.46 -10.47 9.09
N TRP A 69 3.62 -10.39 10.13
CA TRP A 69 3.19 -9.15 10.76
C TRP A 69 3.35 -9.30 12.27
N THR A 70 4.15 -8.44 12.89
CA THR A 70 4.36 -8.37 14.35
C THR A 70 3.47 -7.31 14.97
#